data_AF-A0A139PJK8-F1
#
_entry.id   AF-A0A139PJK8-F1
#
_cell.length_a   1.000
_cell.length_b   1.000
_cell.length_c   1.000
_cell.angle_alpha   90.00
_cell.angle_beta   90.00
_cell.angle_gamma   90.00
#
_symmetry.space_group_name_H-M   'P 1'
#
loop_
_entity.id
_entity.type
_entity.pdbx_description
1 polymer ?
#
loop_
_entity_poly.entity_id
_entity_poly.type
_entity_poly.pdbx_seq_one_letter_code
_entity_poly.pdbx_strand_id
1 'polypeptide(L)'
;MMMLAGCSGKSSRQFIEGKAAELSKVYPTENLEDLFEKFPEGFQITSKDLYEYEESGYKLQSISLNGNSQTRQISGTISEKQVSFDQDEKRSERFVYKGEVIYQDGKIQLKDPNANFKIKNSVLLLQRFTINKDKLSDLDIVRKSYNSGTGSADIVYTLTDPILNTYMGVEQAKELKMIIYIMHETVENKAYSYTLDIKDDHNSHTELIEGY
;
A
#
# COMPACT_ATOMS: atom_id res chain seq x y z
N MET A 1 24.67 -35.88 -0.13
CA MET A 1 23.55 -35.07 -0.63
C MET A 1 23.51 -33.78 0.18
N MET A 2 24.17 -32.72 -0.27
CA MET A 2 24.07 -31.41 0.38
C MET A 2 22.71 -30.82 0.00
N MET A 3 21.75 -30.82 0.92
CA MET A 3 20.51 -30.09 0.72
C MET A 3 20.85 -28.60 0.64
N LEU A 4 20.35 -27.91 -0.38
CA LEU A 4 20.26 -26.45 -0.49
C LEU A 4 19.30 -25.88 0.58
N ALA A 5 19.55 -26.20 1.86
CA ALA A 5 18.68 -25.89 2.99
C ALA A 5 18.69 -24.39 3.38
N GLY A 6 19.56 -23.59 2.76
CA GLY A 6 19.66 -22.15 3.04
C GLY A 6 18.48 -21.32 2.50
N CYS A 7 17.84 -21.75 1.42
CA CYS A 7 16.71 -21.02 0.81
C CYS A 7 15.34 -21.65 1.11
N SER A 8 15.27 -22.91 1.54
CA SER A 8 13.99 -23.58 1.83
C SER A 8 13.25 -22.99 3.03
N GLY A 9 13.97 -22.35 3.97
CA GLY A 9 13.36 -21.66 5.10
C GLY A 9 12.62 -20.38 4.71
N LYS A 10 13.14 -19.63 3.72
CA LYS A 10 12.60 -18.32 3.32
C LYS A 10 11.28 -18.40 2.57
N SER A 11 10.95 -19.54 1.96
CA SER A 11 9.64 -19.79 1.34
C SER A 11 8.58 -20.32 2.31
N SER A 12 8.93 -20.55 3.58
CA SER A 12 7.99 -21.05 4.59
C SER A 12 6.94 -19.99 4.94
N ARG A 13 5.75 -20.45 5.37
CA ARG A 13 4.67 -19.55 5.83
C ARG A 13 5.18 -18.74 7.03
N GLN A 14 5.76 -19.44 8.00
CA GLN A 14 6.30 -18.85 9.22
C GLN A 14 7.30 -17.72 8.94
N PHE A 15 8.20 -17.90 7.97
CA PHE A 15 9.16 -16.86 7.60
C PHE A 15 8.48 -15.66 6.94
N ILE A 16 7.67 -15.89 5.90
CA ILE A 16 7.06 -14.79 5.12
C ILE A 16 6.02 -14.05 5.96
N GLU A 17 5.19 -14.73 6.74
CA GLU A 17 4.25 -14.08 7.68
C GLU A 17 4.99 -13.36 8.80
N GLY A 18 6.08 -13.94 9.31
CA GLY A 18 6.92 -13.28 10.31
C GLY A 18 7.46 -11.94 9.79
N LYS A 19 7.83 -11.90 8.50
CA LYS A 19 8.22 -10.67 7.81
C LYS A 19 7.05 -9.73 7.57
N ALA A 20 5.93 -10.23 7.04
CA ALA A 20 4.74 -9.43 6.83
C ALA A 20 4.22 -8.79 8.14
N ALA A 21 4.36 -9.48 9.28
CA ALA A 21 3.94 -8.99 10.58
C ALA A 21 4.72 -7.76 11.06
N GLU A 22 5.90 -7.47 10.51
CA GLU A 22 6.64 -6.24 10.80
C GLU A 22 5.88 -4.99 10.31
N LEU A 23 4.88 -5.13 9.42
CA LEU A 23 3.94 -4.06 9.08
C LEU A 23 3.20 -3.50 10.29
N SER A 24 3.09 -4.25 11.39
CA SER A 24 2.58 -3.75 12.67
C SER A 24 3.36 -2.56 13.22
N LYS A 25 4.61 -2.36 12.76
CA LYS A 25 5.36 -1.14 13.05
C LYS A 25 4.63 0.09 12.52
N VAL A 26 3.87 0.03 11.42
CA VAL A 26 3.16 1.20 10.85
C VAL A 26 1.64 1.05 10.77
N TYR A 27 1.10 -0.17 10.86
CA TYR A 27 -0.35 -0.44 10.83
C TYR A 27 -0.89 -0.89 12.20
N PRO A 28 -1.83 -0.15 12.83
CA PRO A 28 -2.28 1.17 12.45
C PRO A 28 -1.34 2.27 12.98
N THR A 29 -1.35 3.44 12.34
CA THR A 29 -0.78 4.68 12.88
C THR A 29 -1.78 5.79 12.66
N GLU A 30 -2.52 6.18 13.70
CA GLU A 30 -3.62 7.15 13.59
C GLU A 30 -3.12 8.53 13.14
N ASN A 31 -2.03 9.04 13.76
CA ASN A 31 -1.35 10.25 13.33
C ASN A 31 -0.05 9.91 12.58
N LEU A 32 0.05 10.28 11.30
CA LEU A 32 1.25 10.01 10.49
C LEU A 32 2.53 10.64 11.06
N GLU A 33 2.43 11.68 11.89
CA GLU A 33 3.58 12.27 12.57
C GLU A 33 4.26 11.29 13.55
N ASP A 34 3.52 10.33 14.10
CA ASP A 34 4.07 9.30 15.01
C ASP A 34 5.05 8.36 14.28
N LEU A 35 5.02 8.33 12.95
CA LEU A 35 6.00 7.59 12.14
C LEU A 35 7.43 8.13 12.32
N PHE A 36 7.60 9.39 12.75
CA PHE A 36 8.92 9.95 13.05
C PHE A 36 9.60 9.34 14.28
N GLU A 37 8.84 8.73 15.20
CA GLU A 37 9.43 7.96 16.31
C GLU A 37 10.03 6.65 15.82
N LYS A 38 9.45 6.10 14.75
CA LYS A 38 9.78 4.80 14.15
C LYS A 38 10.85 4.91 13.07
N PHE A 39 10.89 6.06 12.39
CA PHE A 39 11.77 6.41 11.28
C PHE A 39 12.29 7.85 11.48
N PRO A 40 13.30 8.03 12.35
CA PRO A 40 13.78 9.35 12.72
C PRO A 40 14.45 10.08 11.57
N GLU A 41 14.97 9.37 10.55
CA GLU A 41 15.59 9.99 9.37
C GLU A 41 14.56 10.37 8.30
N GLY A 42 13.31 9.96 8.48
CA GLY A 42 12.18 10.30 7.63
C GLY A 42 11.56 9.07 7.00
N PHE A 43 10.54 9.28 6.18
CA PHE A 43 9.82 8.19 5.52
C PHE A 43 9.15 8.67 4.23
N GLN A 44 8.82 7.73 3.36
CA GLN A 44 8.00 7.96 2.17
C GLN A 44 6.78 7.05 2.19
N ILE A 45 5.64 7.62 1.79
CA ILE A 45 4.40 6.86 1.61
C ILE A 45 3.86 7.18 0.22
N THR A 46 3.63 6.13 -0.57
CA THR A 46 2.94 6.26 -1.85
C THR A 46 1.64 5.49 -1.81
N SER A 47 0.53 6.19 -1.99
CA SER A 47 -0.81 5.62 -2.12
C SER A 47 -1.27 5.69 -3.57
N LYS A 48 -1.86 4.60 -4.08
CA LYS A 48 -2.43 4.54 -5.43
C LYS A 48 -3.80 3.90 -5.38
N ASP A 49 -4.77 4.59 -5.96
CA ASP A 49 -6.14 4.09 -6.10
C ASP A 49 -6.44 3.88 -7.58
N LEU A 50 -6.68 2.64 -7.98
CA LEU A 50 -7.28 2.28 -9.27
C LEU A 50 -8.76 2.04 -9.04
N TYR A 51 -9.61 2.85 -9.68
CA TYR A 51 -11.05 2.80 -9.45
C TYR A 51 -11.84 3.20 -10.68
N GLU A 52 -13.16 2.95 -10.62
CA GLU A 52 -14.05 3.09 -11.79
C GLU A 52 -13.53 2.31 -12.99
N TYR A 53 -13.06 1.08 -12.75
CA TYR A 53 -12.64 0.20 -13.82
C TYR A 53 -13.84 -0.27 -14.65
N GLU A 54 -13.71 -0.09 -15.96
CA GLU A 54 -14.55 -0.66 -17.00
C GLU A 54 -13.63 -1.22 -18.10
N GLU A 55 -14.16 -2.02 -19.02
CA GLU A 55 -13.38 -2.52 -20.18
C GLU A 55 -12.79 -1.36 -21.01
N SER A 56 -13.47 -0.20 -21.04
CA SER A 56 -13.06 0.99 -21.77
C SER A 56 -11.94 1.79 -21.09
N GLY A 57 -11.65 1.54 -19.80
CA GLY A 57 -10.68 2.33 -19.06
C GLY A 57 -10.87 2.35 -17.54
N TYR A 58 -10.06 3.17 -16.87
CA TYR A 58 -10.12 3.37 -15.42
C TYR A 58 -9.54 4.73 -15.02
N LYS A 59 -9.76 5.12 -13.76
CA LYS A 59 -9.07 6.24 -13.12
C LYS A 59 -7.95 5.72 -12.22
N LEU A 60 -6.82 6.41 -12.23
CA LEU A 60 -5.71 6.18 -11.31
C LEU A 60 -5.39 7.48 -10.58
N GLN A 61 -5.66 7.52 -9.29
CA GLN A 61 -5.20 8.58 -8.40
C GLN A 61 -3.94 8.12 -7.66
N SER A 62 -2.93 8.97 -7.55
CA SER A 62 -1.68 8.66 -6.88
C SER A 62 -1.26 9.81 -5.98
N ILE A 63 -0.95 9.50 -4.74
CA ILE A 63 -0.43 10.43 -3.74
C ILE A 63 0.96 9.93 -3.33
N SER A 64 1.95 10.81 -3.31
CA SER A 64 3.27 10.54 -2.76
C SER A 64 3.56 11.56 -1.67
N LEU A 65 3.84 11.09 -0.46
CA LEU A 65 4.14 11.88 0.73
C LEU A 65 5.57 11.61 1.17
N ASN A 66 6.25 12.67 1.62
CA ASN A 66 7.56 12.62 2.23
C ASN A 66 7.48 13.23 3.64
N GLY A 67 7.79 12.41 4.65
CA GLY A 67 8.00 12.84 6.03
C GLY A 67 9.43 13.35 6.19
N ASN A 68 9.60 14.68 6.22
CA ASN A 68 10.92 15.30 6.32
C ASN A 68 11.40 15.29 7.79
N SER A 69 12.53 14.64 8.06
CA SER A 69 13.08 14.52 9.42
C SER A 69 13.53 15.83 10.04
N GLN A 70 13.96 16.81 9.23
CA GLN A 70 14.44 18.09 9.72
C GLN A 70 13.30 19.02 10.12
N THR A 71 12.25 19.10 9.29
CA THR A 71 11.11 19.99 9.53
C THR A 71 9.99 19.33 10.30
N ARG A 72 10.01 17.99 10.42
CA ARG A 72 8.90 17.16 10.92
C ARG A 72 7.59 17.37 10.16
N GLN A 73 7.63 17.91 8.94
CA GLN A 73 6.46 18.11 8.10
C GLN A 73 6.29 16.95 7.13
N ILE A 74 5.02 16.63 6.85
CA ILE A 74 4.63 15.61 5.87
C ILE A 74 3.90 16.30 4.72
N SER A 75 4.51 16.25 3.54
CA SER A 75 3.93 16.86 2.33
C SER A 75 4.36 16.12 1.09
N GLY A 76 3.73 16.42 -0.05
CA GLY A 76 4.16 15.86 -1.31
C GLY A 76 3.22 16.21 -2.45
N THR A 77 2.91 15.24 -3.29
CA THR A 77 2.16 15.48 -4.54
C THR A 77 0.99 14.54 -4.70
N ILE A 78 0.00 15.00 -5.44
CA ILE A 78 -1.14 14.21 -5.91
C ILE A 78 -1.25 14.34 -7.42
N SER A 79 -1.65 13.26 -8.07
CA SER A 79 -2.07 13.30 -9.46
C SER A 79 -3.22 12.34 -9.70
N GLU A 80 -4.01 12.65 -10.71
CA GLU A 80 -4.99 11.71 -11.24
C GLU A 80 -4.88 11.68 -12.75
N LYS A 81 -4.92 10.46 -13.29
CA LYS A 81 -5.01 10.22 -14.71
C LYS A 81 -6.18 9.31 -15.03
N GLN A 82 -6.77 9.57 -16.19
CA GLN A 82 -7.72 8.69 -16.83
C GLN A 82 -6.96 7.85 -17.85
N VAL A 83 -7.12 6.54 -17.75
CA VAL A 83 -6.59 5.56 -18.70
C VAL A 83 -7.77 5.05 -19.51
N SER A 84 -7.59 4.96 -20.82
CA SER A 84 -8.62 4.44 -21.73
C SER A 84 -8.01 3.43 -22.70
N PHE A 85 -8.85 2.50 -23.15
CA PHE A 85 -8.54 1.50 -24.16
C PHE A 85 -9.46 1.71 -25.36
N ASP A 86 -8.90 1.69 -26.57
CA ASP A 86 -9.71 1.66 -27.79
C ASP A 86 -10.12 0.22 -28.16
N GLN A 87 -10.80 0.07 -29.31
CA GLN A 87 -11.28 -1.23 -29.78
C GLN A 87 -10.16 -2.23 -30.09
N ASP A 88 -8.94 -1.76 -30.30
CA ASP A 88 -7.74 -2.58 -30.53
C ASP A 88 -6.93 -2.77 -29.23
N GLU A 89 -7.56 -2.53 -28.06
CA GLU A 89 -6.95 -2.55 -26.72
C GLU A 89 -5.77 -1.58 -26.54
N LYS A 90 -5.65 -0.58 -27.43
CA LYS A 90 -4.55 0.37 -27.36
C LYS A 90 -4.78 1.35 -26.22
N ARG A 91 -3.78 1.41 -25.34
CA ARG A 91 -3.79 2.22 -24.13
C ARG A 91 -3.48 3.69 -24.41
N SER A 92 -4.33 4.57 -23.90
CA SER A 92 -4.12 6.03 -23.85
C SER A 92 -4.21 6.55 -22.42
N GLU A 93 -3.44 7.59 -22.10
CA GLU A 93 -3.46 8.23 -20.77
C GLU A 93 -3.66 9.73 -20.89
N ARG A 94 -4.48 10.32 -20.00
CA ARG A 94 -4.65 11.76 -19.87
C ARG A 94 -4.63 12.16 -18.40
N PHE A 95 -3.79 13.14 -18.05
CA PHE A 95 -3.84 13.73 -16.72
C PHE A 95 -5.11 14.58 -16.55
N VAL A 96 -5.85 14.29 -15.48
CA VAL A 96 -7.02 15.04 -15.03
C VAL A 96 -6.60 16.13 -14.06
N TYR A 97 -5.65 15.82 -13.17
CA TYR A 97 -5.15 16.75 -12.18
C TYR A 97 -3.70 16.44 -11.77
N LYS A 98 -2.97 17.47 -11.38
CA LYS A 98 -1.68 17.40 -10.67
C LYS A 98 -1.63 18.55 -9.67
N GLY A 99 -1.18 18.27 -8.46
CA GLY A 99 -1.06 19.29 -7.42
C GLY A 99 -0.14 18.85 -6.30
N GLU A 100 0.06 19.76 -5.36
CA GLU A 100 0.77 19.49 -4.12
C GLU A 100 -0.21 19.22 -2.99
N VAL A 101 0.20 18.38 -2.05
CA VAL A 101 -0.56 18.05 -0.84
C VAL A 101 0.27 18.28 0.42
N ILE A 102 -0.43 18.48 1.52
CA ILE A 102 0.13 18.52 2.87
C ILE A 102 -0.71 17.62 3.77
N TYR A 103 -0.09 16.93 4.71
CA TYR A 103 -0.79 16.23 5.77
C TYR A 103 -0.93 17.18 6.96
N GLN A 104 -2.18 17.42 7.39
CA GLN A 104 -2.51 18.30 8.49
C GLN A 104 -3.88 17.88 9.07
N ASP A 105 -4.03 17.97 10.39
CA ASP A 105 -5.28 17.65 11.10
C ASP A 105 -5.77 16.21 10.82
N GLY A 106 -4.83 15.25 10.82
CA GLY A 106 -5.14 13.82 10.66
C GLY A 106 -5.42 13.36 9.22
N LYS A 107 -5.29 14.25 8.22
CA LYS A 107 -5.66 13.97 6.83
C LYS A 107 -4.78 14.71 5.81
N ILE A 108 -4.77 14.19 4.60
CA ILE A 108 -4.13 14.78 3.42
C ILE A 108 -5.06 15.85 2.84
N GLN A 109 -4.50 17.02 2.57
CA GLN A 109 -5.20 18.19 2.05
C GLN A 109 -4.43 18.75 0.84
N LEU A 110 -5.15 19.31 -0.15
CA LEU A 110 -4.51 20.04 -1.25
C LEU A 110 -3.86 21.32 -0.71
N LYS A 111 -2.67 21.66 -1.20
CA LYS A 111 -2.03 22.94 -0.84
C LYS A 111 -2.68 24.13 -1.52
N ASP A 112 -3.24 23.95 -2.72
CA ASP A 112 -3.98 25.00 -3.41
C ASP A 112 -5.42 25.08 -2.86
N PRO A 113 -5.78 26.13 -2.09
CA PRO A 113 -7.10 26.26 -1.51
C PRO A 113 -8.20 26.53 -2.55
N ASN A 114 -7.83 26.94 -3.77
CA ASN A 114 -8.78 27.18 -4.86
C ASN A 114 -9.00 25.94 -5.73
N ALA A 115 -8.22 24.88 -5.52
CA ALA A 115 -8.37 23.64 -6.28
C ALA A 115 -9.64 22.90 -5.87
N ASN A 116 -10.58 22.78 -6.81
CA ASN A 116 -11.77 21.93 -6.66
C ASN A 116 -11.48 20.50 -7.15
N PHE A 117 -10.56 19.81 -6.49
CA PHE A 117 -10.20 18.43 -6.80
C PHE A 117 -10.43 17.50 -5.60
N LYS A 118 -11.04 16.33 -5.82
CA LYS A 118 -11.37 15.39 -4.75
C LYS A 118 -10.26 14.37 -4.55
N ILE A 119 -9.67 14.36 -3.36
CA ILE A 119 -8.83 13.26 -2.89
C ILE A 119 -9.75 12.09 -2.54
N LYS A 120 -9.57 10.94 -3.18
CA LYS A 120 -10.39 9.74 -2.96
C LYS A 120 -10.26 9.27 -1.51
N ASN A 121 -9.02 9.10 -1.07
CA ASN A 121 -8.66 8.70 0.29
C ASN A 121 -7.75 9.76 0.92
N SER A 122 -8.36 10.71 1.65
CA SER A 122 -7.62 11.73 2.40
C SER A 122 -7.05 11.22 3.72
N VAL A 123 -7.58 10.11 4.23
CA VAL A 123 -7.03 9.36 5.38
C VAL A 123 -6.54 8.04 4.82
N LEU A 124 -5.27 7.72 5.05
CA LEU A 124 -4.62 6.53 4.51
C LEU A 124 -5.12 5.25 5.19
N LEU A 125 -4.97 4.11 4.52
CA LEU A 125 -5.37 2.80 5.02
C LEU A 125 -4.56 2.44 6.26
N LEU A 126 -3.26 2.77 6.30
CA LEU A 126 -2.42 2.59 7.48
C LEU A 126 -2.93 3.33 8.73
N GLN A 127 -3.77 4.36 8.60
CA GLN A 127 -4.38 5.03 9.75
C GLN A 127 -5.59 4.27 10.31
N ARG A 128 -6.15 3.33 9.54
CA ARG A 128 -7.46 2.69 9.82
C ARG A 128 -7.36 1.19 10.03
N PHE A 129 -6.45 0.53 9.33
CA PHE A 129 -6.36 -0.92 9.29
C PHE A 129 -5.22 -1.43 10.16
N THR A 130 -5.44 -2.55 10.83
CA THR A 130 -4.45 -3.18 11.70
C THR A 130 -3.90 -4.43 11.04
N ILE A 131 -2.57 -4.50 10.94
CA ILE A 131 -1.85 -5.69 10.49
C ILE A 131 -0.93 -6.10 11.62
N ASN A 132 -1.08 -7.33 12.11
CA ASN A 132 -0.19 -7.91 13.10
C ASN A 132 -0.15 -9.43 12.94
N LYS A 133 0.78 -10.07 13.66
CA LYS A 133 1.01 -11.51 13.54
C LYS A 133 -0.25 -12.33 13.80
N ASP A 134 -0.99 -12.03 14.86
CA ASP A 134 -2.16 -12.80 15.27
C ASP A 134 -3.27 -12.70 14.21
N LYS A 135 -3.55 -11.47 13.74
CA LYS A 135 -4.50 -11.26 12.65
C LYS A 135 -4.09 -12.00 11.38
N LEU A 136 -2.81 -11.93 10.98
CA LEU A 136 -2.33 -12.61 9.77
C LEU A 136 -2.42 -14.13 9.89
N SER A 137 -2.13 -14.70 11.06
CA SER A 137 -2.19 -16.15 11.25
C SER A 137 -3.60 -16.73 11.12
N ASP A 138 -4.62 -15.92 11.40
CA ASP A 138 -6.03 -16.30 11.32
C ASP A 138 -6.58 -16.23 9.88
N LEU A 139 -5.84 -15.62 8.94
CA LEU A 139 -6.29 -15.47 7.56
C LEU A 139 -5.99 -16.70 6.70
N ASP A 140 -6.89 -16.94 5.74
CA ASP A 140 -6.71 -17.93 4.70
C ASP A 140 -5.69 -17.45 3.66
N ILE A 141 -4.61 -18.22 3.51
CA ILE A 141 -3.57 -17.94 2.51
C ILE A 141 -3.99 -18.50 1.17
N VAL A 142 -4.07 -17.62 0.17
CA VAL A 142 -4.22 -17.99 -1.24
C VAL A 142 -2.88 -18.41 -1.82
N ARG A 143 -1.84 -17.62 -1.56
CA ARG A 143 -0.50 -17.85 -2.11
C ARG A 143 0.57 -17.26 -1.19
N LYS A 144 1.73 -17.89 -1.18
CA LYS A 144 2.96 -17.31 -0.66
C LYS A 144 4.09 -17.62 -1.63
N SER A 145 5.04 -16.71 -1.75
CA SER A 145 6.14 -16.86 -2.69
C SER A 145 7.39 -16.20 -2.14
N TYR A 146 8.53 -16.85 -2.36
CA TYR A 146 9.86 -16.26 -2.20
C TYR A 146 10.60 -16.46 -3.51
N ASN A 147 11.09 -15.37 -4.10
CA ASN A 147 11.85 -15.42 -5.35
C ASN A 147 13.34 -15.36 -5.02
N SER A 148 14.06 -16.46 -5.23
CA SER A 148 15.51 -16.52 -4.96
C SER A 148 16.36 -15.68 -5.91
N GLY A 149 15.83 -15.30 -7.08
CA GLY A 149 16.53 -14.46 -8.05
C GLY A 149 16.50 -12.98 -7.66
N THR A 150 15.39 -12.49 -7.11
CA THR A 150 15.26 -11.10 -6.64
C THR A 150 15.49 -10.96 -5.13
N GLY A 151 15.38 -12.05 -4.38
CA GLY A 151 15.42 -12.05 -2.91
C GLY A 151 14.17 -11.45 -2.24
N SER A 152 13.12 -11.16 -3.01
CA SER A 152 11.85 -10.63 -2.50
C SER A 152 10.85 -11.73 -2.18
N ALA A 153 9.87 -11.40 -1.34
CA ALA A 153 8.78 -12.28 -0.97
C ALA A 153 7.41 -11.62 -1.17
N ASP A 154 6.38 -12.43 -1.32
CA ASP A 154 5.00 -11.97 -1.26
C ASP A 154 4.11 -13.00 -0.55
N ILE A 155 3.02 -12.52 0.03
CA ILE A 155 1.96 -13.35 0.59
C ILE A 155 0.59 -12.74 0.26
N VAL A 156 -0.35 -13.61 -0.09
CA VAL A 156 -1.69 -13.27 -0.56
C VAL A 156 -2.71 -13.96 0.32
N TYR A 157 -3.65 -13.17 0.83
CA TYR A 157 -4.78 -13.64 1.63
C TYR A 157 -6.10 -13.29 0.95
N THR A 158 -7.13 -14.04 1.29
CA THR A 158 -8.53 -13.62 1.16
C THR A 158 -9.06 -13.27 2.53
N LEU A 159 -9.83 -12.19 2.63
CA LEU A 159 -10.42 -11.75 3.87
C LEU A 159 -11.68 -10.93 3.64
N THR A 160 -12.57 -10.96 4.61
CA THR A 160 -13.74 -10.10 4.68
C THR A 160 -13.59 -9.22 5.91
N ASP A 161 -13.43 -7.91 5.70
CA ASP A 161 -13.22 -6.95 6.79
C ASP A 161 -14.01 -5.66 6.51
N PRO A 162 -14.87 -5.20 7.46
CA PRO A 162 -15.73 -4.05 7.24
C PRO A 162 -14.96 -2.73 7.07
N ILE A 163 -13.77 -2.60 7.65
CA ILE A 163 -12.89 -1.43 7.46
C ILE A 163 -12.40 -1.42 6.02
N LEU A 164 -11.93 -2.56 5.51
CA LEU A 164 -11.48 -2.67 4.11
C LEU A 164 -12.63 -2.49 3.13
N ASN A 165 -13.81 -3.07 3.38
CA ASN A 165 -14.97 -2.89 2.51
C ASN A 165 -15.37 -1.41 2.41
N THR A 166 -15.42 -0.73 3.55
CA THR A 166 -15.73 0.71 3.61
C THR A 166 -14.66 1.55 2.92
N TYR A 167 -13.39 1.22 3.12
CA TYR A 167 -12.26 1.94 2.52
C TYR A 167 -12.21 1.78 0.99
N MET A 168 -12.48 0.57 0.49
CA MET A 168 -12.57 0.28 -0.94
C MET A 168 -13.86 0.81 -1.59
N GLY A 169 -14.88 1.15 -0.79
CA GLY A 169 -16.18 1.62 -1.27
C GLY A 169 -17.04 0.50 -1.87
N VAL A 170 -16.92 -0.72 -1.33
CA VAL A 170 -17.66 -1.91 -1.77
C VAL A 170 -18.72 -2.32 -0.73
N GLU A 171 -19.58 -3.26 -1.10
CA GLU A 171 -20.59 -3.80 -0.19
C GLU A 171 -19.96 -4.43 1.07
N GLN A 172 -20.68 -4.33 2.19
CA GLN A 172 -20.26 -4.98 3.43
C GLN A 172 -20.28 -6.50 3.24
N ALA A 173 -19.37 -7.19 3.93
CA ALA A 173 -19.15 -8.62 3.82
C ALA A 173 -18.60 -9.10 2.45
N LYS A 174 -18.18 -8.18 1.58
CA LYS A 174 -17.47 -8.51 0.34
C LYS A 174 -16.09 -9.07 0.69
N GLU A 175 -15.77 -10.25 0.16
CA GLU A 175 -14.42 -10.80 0.25
C GLU A 175 -13.46 -10.02 -0.68
N LEU A 176 -12.30 -9.67 -0.15
CA LEU A 176 -11.23 -8.95 -0.85
C LEU A 176 -9.94 -9.77 -0.85
N LYS A 177 -9.03 -9.45 -1.78
CA LYS A 177 -7.66 -9.98 -1.74
C LYS A 177 -6.72 -8.97 -1.13
N MET A 178 -5.95 -9.39 -0.14
CA MET A 178 -4.87 -8.60 0.45
C MET A 178 -3.53 -9.23 0.05
N ILE A 179 -2.66 -8.44 -0.56
CA ILE A 179 -1.32 -8.86 -0.98
C ILE A 179 -0.31 -8.00 -0.23
N ILE A 180 0.66 -8.66 0.40
CA ILE A 180 1.79 -8.01 1.04
C ILE A 180 3.04 -8.39 0.26
N TYR A 181 3.66 -7.40 -0.38
CA TYR A 181 4.96 -7.53 -1.01
C TYR A 181 6.06 -7.04 -0.08
N ILE A 182 7.12 -7.84 0.03
CA ILE A 182 8.25 -7.64 0.92
C ILE A 182 9.50 -7.53 0.06
N MET A 183 10.06 -6.32 -0.02
CA MET A 183 11.23 -6.03 -0.85
C MET A 183 12.47 -6.78 -0.34
N HIS A 184 13.46 -6.99 -1.20
CA HIS A 184 14.66 -7.76 -0.88
C HIS A 184 15.37 -7.24 0.38
N GLU A 185 15.58 -5.93 0.43
CA GLU A 185 16.23 -5.24 1.54
C GLU A 185 15.47 -5.49 2.85
N THR A 186 14.14 -5.53 2.79
CA THR A 186 13.26 -5.82 3.92
C THR A 186 13.34 -7.28 4.36
N VAL A 187 13.37 -8.21 3.40
CA VAL A 187 13.61 -9.64 3.69
C VAL A 187 14.95 -9.83 4.41
N GLU A 188 15.98 -9.06 4.04
CA GLU A 188 17.31 -9.09 4.65
C GLU A 188 17.47 -8.21 5.90
N ASN A 189 16.41 -7.56 6.40
CA ASN A 189 16.46 -6.62 7.54
C ASN A 189 17.36 -5.38 7.32
N LYS A 190 17.57 -4.97 6.08
CA LYS A 190 18.42 -3.81 5.73
C LYS A 190 17.63 -2.51 5.58
N ALA A 191 16.35 -2.60 5.25
CA ALA A 191 15.46 -1.45 5.11
C ALA A 191 14.04 -1.83 5.54
N TYR A 192 13.22 -0.83 5.85
CA TYR A 192 11.79 -1.02 6.01
C TYR A 192 11.11 -0.57 4.71
N SER A 193 10.75 -1.51 3.84
CA SER A 193 10.06 -1.24 2.57
C SER A 193 9.03 -2.32 2.28
N TYR A 194 7.75 -1.95 2.33
CA TYR A 194 6.61 -2.85 2.14
C TYR A 194 5.61 -2.24 1.17
N THR A 195 5.00 -3.08 0.32
CA THR A 195 3.79 -2.71 -0.42
C THR A 195 2.61 -3.54 0.07
N LEU A 196 1.55 -2.88 0.49
CA LEU A 196 0.23 -3.48 0.74
C LEU A 196 -0.65 -3.19 -0.47
N ASP A 197 -1.32 -4.21 -1.01
CA ASP A 197 -2.27 -4.06 -2.11
C ASP A 197 -3.59 -4.76 -1.75
N ILE A 198 -4.70 -4.02 -1.77
CA ILE A 198 -6.05 -4.50 -1.54
C ILE A 198 -6.77 -4.50 -2.89
N LYS A 199 -7.26 -5.66 -3.31
CA LYS A 199 -7.94 -5.82 -4.60
C LYS A 199 -9.40 -6.21 -4.45
N ASP A 200 -10.23 -5.56 -5.25
CA ASP A 200 -11.59 -5.94 -5.60
C ASP A 200 -11.65 -6.09 -7.12
N ASP A 201 -11.48 -7.33 -7.59
CA ASP A 201 -11.33 -7.65 -9.02
C ASP A 201 -10.25 -6.79 -9.71
N HIS A 202 -10.67 -5.81 -10.50
CA HIS A 202 -9.77 -4.88 -11.21
C HIS A 202 -9.48 -3.60 -10.43
N ASN A 203 -10.37 -3.20 -9.51
CA ASN A 203 -10.15 -2.05 -8.65
C ASN A 203 -9.12 -2.42 -7.58
N SER A 204 -8.26 -1.46 -7.23
CA SER A 204 -7.23 -1.71 -6.23
C SER A 204 -6.86 -0.46 -5.45
N HIS A 205 -6.40 -0.70 -4.23
CA HIS A 205 -5.74 0.29 -3.41
C HIS A 205 -4.36 -0.23 -3.01
N THR A 206 -3.33 0.54 -3.29
CA THR A 206 -1.95 0.17 -2.99
C THR A 206 -1.32 1.21 -2.08
N GLU A 207 -0.65 0.77 -1.00
CA GLU A 207 0.19 1.59 -0.14
C GLU A 207 1.61 1.02 -0.09
N LEU A 208 2.57 1.77 -0.64
CA LEU A 208 4.00 1.55 -0.49
C LEU A 208 4.51 2.45 0.64
N ILE A 209 5.20 1.87 1.61
CA ILE A 209 5.76 2.58 2.75
C ILE A 209 7.24 2.24 2.87
N GLU A 210 8.06 3.28 2.90
CA GLU A 210 9.50 3.19 3.11
C GLU A 210 9.89 4.04 4.31
N GLY A 211 10.67 3.47 5.22
CA GLY A 211 11.15 4.17 6.40
C GLY A 211 12.68 4.12 6.49
N TYR A 212 13.27 5.25 6.89
CA TYR A 212 14.71 5.47 6.99
C TYR A 212 15.13 5.73 8.45
#